data_AF-A0A2T4WWR9-F1
#
_entry.id   AF-A0A2T4WWR9-F1
#
_cell.length_a   1.000
_cell.length_b   1.000
_cell.length_c   1.000
_cell.angle_alpha   90.00
_cell.angle_beta   90.00
_cell.angle_gamma   90.00
#
_symmetry.space_group_name_H-M   'P 1'
#
loop_
_entity.id
_entity.type
_entity.pdbx_description
1 polymer ?
#
loop_
_entity_poly.entity_id
_entity_poly.type
_entity_poly.pdbx_seq_one_letter_code
_entity_poly.pdbx_strand_id
1 'polypeptide(L)'
;MKKKKFTAAVHLLLLALVGFIPTNQAITTHLLPLPTISRAIAGIDHPSHGKKNHCRISPYPDPIAFQQPDGRSFSAFLLTEGPSAYLETLDGYTILLDPTDGYYRYATRGSKGDLALTGVAVSAIAERIPTEILLLTQILRPHLRYEGARLQELVANDQQKDLTLPVVTGSIFPPAGNQRALLLLIDFPDQPFTYTTADFNNLANQAGYNVNGNSGSFKDYYRDISYGLLVIDTDVSGWYRAANNQSTYGIEDLANRNFSNAIPLVREAVDAAEAAGVDFSQYDGDGDGRVDVVEIIHSGRGAEESGNVADIWSHRWALSSAGLQVTYDGKQVNDYIMQAEKLGATNIANIGVLVHEFGHALGLPDLYDTDGSSSGLGRWCCMAGGTWNNNGRTPAQFSAWCKAQLGWTTPTVLEGTGNITGLNFSDASDEVYRINTPDPDEYFLLENRQKTGWDTNIPGAGLVIYHIDESQNSNANENRPLVDLEQADGNSNNSGDTGDLFPGSTGNTSFSCATVPNSNTYSNFSPTSMCPTLLQ
;
A
#
# COMPACT_ATOMS: atom_id res chain seq x y z
N MET A 1 82.48 -33.14 4.10
CA MET A 1 81.55 -33.66 3.08
C MET A 1 81.77 -32.90 1.77
N LYS A 2 81.83 -33.63 0.64
CA LYS A 2 82.36 -33.25 -0.69
C LYS A 2 81.29 -32.50 -1.52
N LYS A 3 81.62 -31.39 -2.23
CA LYS A 3 81.94 -31.22 -3.68
C LYS A 3 80.80 -30.72 -4.61
N LYS A 4 81.14 -29.64 -5.35
CA LYS A 4 81.01 -29.37 -6.83
C LYS A 4 79.69 -28.84 -7.47
N LYS A 5 79.82 -27.60 -7.98
CA LYS A 5 79.56 -26.98 -9.33
C LYS A 5 78.64 -27.62 -10.40
N PHE A 6 78.16 -26.71 -11.28
CA PHE A 6 77.87 -26.80 -12.75
C PHE A 6 76.47 -27.33 -13.15
N THR A 7 75.74 -26.95 -14.23
CA THR A 7 75.68 -25.88 -15.28
C THR A 7 74.35 -26.12 -16.05
N ALA A 8 73.89 -25.14 -16.87
CA ALA A 8 73.32 -25.25 -18.25
C ALA A 8 72.30 -26.38 -18.61
N ALA A 9 71.38 -26.31 -19.56
CA ALA A 9 70.77 -25.34 -20.47
C ALA A 9 69.81 -26.21 -21.35
N VAL A 10 69.15 -25.57 -22.34
CA VAL A 10 68.72 -26.14 -23.64
C VAL A 10 67.23 -26.57 -23.81
N HIS A 11 66.54 -25.69 -24.56
CA HIS A 11 65.56 -25.93 -25.66
C HIS A 11 64.11 -26.33 -25.29
N LEU A 12 63.08 -25.78 -25.92
CA LEU A 12 62.90 -25.58 -27.37
C LEU A 12 62.11 -24.29 -27.72
N LEU A 13 62.28 -23.85 -28.97
CA LEU A 13 62.06 -22.54 -29.56
C LEU A 13 60.98 -22.61 -30.68
N LEU A 14 60.36 -21.45 -30.98
CA LEU A 14 59.53 -21.06 -32.16
C LEU A 14 58.06 -21.54 -32.16
N LEU A 15 57.03 -20.78 -32.59
CA LEU A 15 56.86 -19.53 -33.37
C LEU A 15 55.65 -18.78 -32.76
N ALA A 16 55.75 -17.47 -32.47
CA ALA A 16 55.24 -16.34 -33.27
C ALA A 16 53.70 -16.37 -33.48
N LEU A 17 52.92 -15.37 -33.08
CA LEU A 17 53.03 -13.97 -33.48
C LEU A 17 52.39 -13.01 -32.45
N VAL A 18 53.11 -11.91 -32.18
CA VAL A 18 52.68 -10.49 -32.14
C VAL A 18 51.54 -10.12 -31.16
N GLY A 19 51.66 -9.17 -30.22
CA GLY A 19 52.70 -8.22 -29.79
C GLY A 19 52.08 -7.44 -28.61
N PHE A 20 52.72 -7.37 -27.43
CA PHE A 20 53.42 -6.19 -26.87
C PHE A 20 52.75 -4.84 -27.26
N ILE A 21 52.34 -3.96 -26.33
CA ILE A 21 53.06 -3.41 -25.17
C ILE A 21 52.05 -2.92 -24.09
N PRO A 22 52.41 -2.99 -22.80
CA PRO A 22 51.60 -2.54 -21.66
C PRO A 22 51.77 -1.05 -21.35
N THR A 23 50.80 -0.42 -20.69
CA THR A 23 51.05 0.57 -19.63
C THR A 23 49.76 1.01 -18.94
N ASN A 24 49.88 1.18 -17.61
CA ASN A 24 48.97 1.88 -16.71
C ASN A 24 48.23 3.08 -17.34
N GLN A 25 46.90 3.10 -17.23
CA GLN A 25 46.13 4.33 -17.11
C GLN A 25 44.99 4.15 -16.10
N ALA A 26 44.76 5.24 -15.36
CA ALA A 26 43.74 5.39 -14.35
C ALA A 26 42.35 4.98 -14.86
N ILE A 27 41.61 4.26 -14.04
CA ILE A 27 40.18 4.03 -14.24
C ILE A 27 39.48 5.33 -13.84
N THR A 28 39.33 6.24 -14.80
CA THR A 28 38.33 7.30 -14.74
C THR A 28 36.96 6.66 -14.97
N THR A 29 36.14 6.59 -13.92
CA THR A 29 34.72 6.31 -14.03
C THR A 29 34.05 7.43 -14.81
N HIS A 30 33.79 7.19 -16.10
CA HIS A 30 32.92 8.04 -16.89
C HIS A 30 31.48 7.83 -16.41
N LEU A 31 31.04 8.67 -15.47
CA LEU A 31 29.64 9.02 -15.32
C LEU A 31 29.20 9.66 -16.64
N LEU A 32 28.42 8.92 -17.43
CA LEU A 32 27.71 9.51 -18.55
C LEU A 32 26.67 10.49 -17.98
N PRO A 33 26.59 11.74 -18.47
CA PRO A 33 25.55 12.64 -18.04
C PRO A 33 24.20 12.11 -18.55
N LEU A 34 23.24 11.95 -17.64
CA LEU A 34 21.84 11.68 -17.98
C LEU A 34 21.33 12.81 -18.89
N PRO A 35 20.67 12.49 -20.02
CA PRO A 35 20.07 13.52 -20.85
C PRO A 35 18.93 14.19 -20.07
N THR A 36 19.04 15.49 -19.82
CA THR A 36 17.92 16.33 -19.38
C THR A 36 16.89 16.39 -20.50
N ILE A 37 15.94 15.45 -20.50
CA ILE A 37 14.70 15.57 -21.25
C ILE A 37 13.72 16.30 -20.34
N SER A 38 13.61 17.61 -20.53
CA SER A 38 12.47 18.39 -20.02
C SER A 38 11.22 17.90 -20.74
N ARG A 39 10.56 16.85 -20.23
CA ARG A 39 9.23 16.45 -20.70
C ARG A 39 8.24 17.47 -20.14
N ALA A 40 7.69 18.30 -21.02
CA ALA A 40 6.53 19.11 -20.71
C ALA A 40 5.36 18.16 -20.40
N ILE A 41 4.91 18.15 -19.16
CA ILE A 41 3.67 17.50 -18.72
C ILE A 41 2.53 18.31 -19.33
N ALA A 42 2.15 17.98 -20.56
CA ALA A 42 1.06 18.63 -21.25
C ALA A 42 -0.24 17.85 -20.99
N GLY A 43 -1.09 18.44 -20.13
CA GLY A 43 -2.54 18.23 -20.00
C GLY A 43 -3.08 16.87 -20.47
N ILE A 44 -3.00 15.87 -19.59
CA ILE A 44 -3.97 14.79 -19.57
C ILE A 44 -5.04 15.24 -18.58
N ASP A 45 -6.27 15.43 -19.03
CA ASP A 45 -7.43 15.56 -18.14
C ASP A 45 -7.46 14.28 -17.30
N HIS A 46 -7.04 14.40 -16.04
CA HIS A 46 -6.94 13.28 -15.12
C HIS A 46 -8.35 12.75 -14.83
N PRO A 47 -8.60 11.44 -15.00
CA PRO A 47 -9.81 10.82 -14.50
C PRO A 47 -9.93 11.14 -13.01
N SER A 48 -11.03 11.81 -12.69
CA SER A 48 -11.39 12.25 -11.35
C SER A 48 -11.22 11.11 -10.34
N HIS A 49 -10.65 11.46 -9.19
CA HIS A 49 -10.76 10.72 -7.94
C HIS A 49 -12.05 9.91 -7.85
N GLY A 50 -11.92 8.67 -7.36
CA GLY A 50 -12.95 8.07 -6.52
C GLY A 50 -13.61 9.15 -5.70
N LYS A 51 -14.94 9.23 -5.68
CA LYS A 51 -15.69 10.25 -4.94
C LYS A 51 -15.43 10.21 -3.41
N LYS A 52 -14.43 9.46 -2.95
CA LYS A 52 -13.96 9.38 -1.59
C LYS A 52 -12.85 10.39 -1.35
N ASN A 53 -13.15 11.36 -0.51
CA ASN A 53 -12.17 12.37 -0.09
C ASN A 53 -11.37 11.89 1.14
N HIS A 54 -11.51 10.61 1.51
CA HIS A 54 -10.82 9.97 2.60
C HIS A 54 -10.46 8.52 2.30
N CYS A 55 -9.35 8.03 2.88
CA CYS A 55 -8.94 6.64 2.79
C CYS A 55 -8.70 6.05 4.18
N ARG A 56 -8.33 4.77 4.23
CA ARG A 56 -7.99 4.04 5.45
C ARG A 56 -7.17 2.81 5.08
N ILE A 57 -5.99 2.61 5.66
CA ILE A 57 -5.19 1.42 5.36
C ILE A 57 -5.98 0.11 5.56
N SER A 58 -5.72 -0.89 4.71
CA SER A 58 -6.23 -2.26 4.92
C SER A 58 -5.64 -2.86 6.21
N PRO A 59 -6.37 -3.74 6.92
CA PRO A 59 -5.89 -4.32 8.16
C PRO A 59 -4.64 -5.19 7.94
N TYR A 60 -3.84 -5.37 8.99
CA TYR A 60 -2.71 -6.28 8.99
C TYR A 60 -3.17 -7.71 8.68
N PRO A 61 -2.55 -8.42 7.71
CA PRO A 61 -3.11 -9.64 7.15
C PRO A 61 -2.89 -10.89 8.04
N ASP A 62 -1.95 -10.85 8.99
CA ASP A 62 -1.68 -12.00 9.85
C ASP A 62 -2.55 -11.99 11.11
N PRO A 63 -2.74 -13.15 11.75
CA PRO A 63 -3.45 -13.22 13.02
C PRO A 63 -2.80 -12.38 14.12
N ILE A 64 -3.66 -11.68 14.85
CA ILE A 64 -3.28 -10.88 16.02
C ILE A 64 -3.50 -11.74 17.27
N ALA A 65 -2.53 -11.70 18.19
CA ALA A 65 -2.66 -12.34 19.49
C ALA A 65 -3.42 -11.44 20.47
N PHE A 66 -4.46 -12.00 21.08
CA PHE A 66 -5.30 -11.35 22.08
C PHE A 66 -5.22 -12.11 23.41
N GLN A 67 -5.45 -11.38 24.50
CA GLN A 67 -5.53 -11.93 25.84
C GLN A 67 -6.89 -11.61 26.46
N GLN A 68 -7.55 -12.63 27.01
CA GLN A 68 -8.76 -12.50 27.82
C GLN A 68 -8.40 -11.93 29.21
N PRO A 69 -9.34 -11.28 29.93
CA PRO A 69 -9.12 -10.80 31.29
C PRO A 69 -8.66 -11.86 32.31
N ASP A 70 -8.96 -13.15 32.08
CA ASP A 70 -8.47 -14.27 32.90
C ASP A 70 -7.07 -14.78 32.51
N GLY A 71 -6.40 -14.13 31.56
CA GLY A 71 -5.05 -14.45 31.12
C GLY A 71 -4.96 -15.47 29.98
N ARG A 72 -6.06 -16.15 29.61
CA ARG A 72 -6.09 -17.03 28.43
C ARG A 72 -5.80 -16.23 27.17
N SER A 73 -5.08 -16.84 26.23
CA SER A 73 -4.73 -16.20 24.96
C SER A 73 -5.44 -16.88 23.80
N PHE A 74 -5.74 -16.13 22.76
CA PHE A 74 -6.26 -16.65 21.50
C PHE A 74 -5.76 -15.77 20.34
N SER A 75 -5.94 -16.24 19.11
CA SER A 75 -5.60 -15.46 17.91
C SER A 75 -6.83 -15.26 17.04
N ALA A 76 -6.90 -14.08 16.43
CA ALA A 76 -7.97 -13.70 15.52
C ALA A 76 -7.41 -12.83 14.38
N PHE A 77 -8.06 -12.88 13.23
CA PHE A 77 -7.84 -11.95 12.14
C PHE A 77 -8.62 -10.66 12.41
N LEU A 78 -8.03 -9.52 12.02
CA LEU A 78 -8.77 -8.28 11.82
C LEU A 78 -9.12 -8.17 10.34
N LEU A 79 -10.40 -8.07 10.04
CA LEU A 79 -10.94 -8.01 8.69
C LEU A 79 -11.72 -6.72 8.52
N THR A 80 -11.87 -6.27 7.28
CA THR A 80 -12.65 -5.06 6.95
C THR A 80 -13.67 -5.36 5.88
N GLU A 81 -14.82 -4.69 5.97
CA GLU A 81 -15.88 -4.71 4.97
C GLU A 81 -16.51 -3.30 4.91
N GLY A 82 -16.17 -2.54 3.87
CA GLY A 82 -16.60 -1.16 3.74
C GLY A 82 -16.11 -0.30 4.92
N PRO A 83 -17.00 0.46 5.57
CA PRO A 83 -16.66 1.27 6.74
C PRO A 83 -16.34 0.46 8.00
N SER A 84 -16.64 -0.84 7.99
CA SER A 84 -16.59 -1.69 9.17
C SER A 84 -15.30 -2.48 9.25
N ALA A 85 -14.91 -2.84 10.46
CA ALA A 85 -13.90 -3.82 10.78
C ALA A 85 -14.44 -4.82 11.80
N TYR A 86 -13.85 -6.01 11.82
CA TYR A 86 -14.29 -7.12 12.66
C TYR A 86 -13.13 -8.01 13.03
N LEU A 87 -13.25 -8.62 14.21
CA LEU A 87 -12.36 -9.69 14.62
C LEU A 87 -13.00 -11.04 14.30
N GLU A 88 -12.21 -11.97 13.77
CA GLU A 88 -12.65 -13.32 13.42
C GLU A 88 -11.62 -14.36 13.90
N THR A 89 -12.07 -15.41 14.58
CA THR A 89 -11.18 -16.51 14.97
C THR A 89 -10.57 -17.18 13.75
N LEU A 90 -9.45 -17.90 13.92
CA LEU A 90 -8.76 -18.55 12.79
C LEU A 90 -9.61 -19.56 11.99
N ASP A 91 -10.71 -20.02 12.59
CA ASP A 91 -11.67 -20.94 12.00
C ASP A 91 -13.02 -20.28 11.64
N GLY A 92 -13.04 -18.95 11.57
CA GLY A 92 -14.09 -18.21 10.89
C GLY A 92 -15.21 -17.65 11.76
N TYR A 93 -15.13 -17.67 13.09
CA TYR A 93 -16.21 -17.14 13.92
C TYR A 93 -15.95 -15.69 14.34
N THR A 94 -16.88 -14.81 14.00
CA THR A 94 -16.83 -13.39 14.36
C THR A 94 -16.91 -13.21 15.88
N ILE A 95 -16.10 -12.30 16.41
CA ILE A 95 -16.00 -12.02 17.84
C ILE A 95 -16.09 -10.51 18.09
N LEU A 96 -16.53 -10.14 19.28
CA LEU A 96 -16.66 -8.77 19.74
C LEU A 96 -16.02 -8.64 21.12
N LEU A 97 -15.41 -7.48 21.38
CA LEU A 97 -15.01 -7.09 22.73
C LEU A 97 -16.26 -6.64 23.48
N ASP A 98 -16.51 -7.22 24.65
CA ASP A 98 -17.54 -6.75 25.55
C ASP A 98 -17.00 -5.59 26.41
N PRO A 99 -17.52 -4.36 26.25
CA PRO A 99 -17.01 -3.21 26.98
C PRO A 99 -17.33 -3.26 28.47
N THR A 100 -18.22 -4.16 28.92
CA THR A 100 -18.63 -4.21 30.34
C THR A 100 -17.60 -4.90 31.23
N ASP A 101 -16.83 -5.84 30.69
CA ASP A 101 -15.85 -6.63 31.45
C ASP A 101 -14.55 -6.93 30.68
N GLY A 102 -14.42 -6.49 29.43
CA GLY A 102 -13.22 -6.62 28.62
C GLY A 102 -13.00 -8.01 28.01
N TYR A 103 -13.97 -8.92 28.10
CA TYR A 103 -13.86 -10.24 27.47
C TYR A 103 -14.19 -10.17 25.98
N TYR A 104 -13.42 -10.91 25.18
CA TYR A 104 -13.81 -11.20 23.80
C TYR A 104 -14.79 -12.36 23.78
N ARG A 105 -15.95 -12.17 23.15
CA ARG A 105 -17.03 -13.15 23.06
C ARG A 105 -17.44 -13.37 21.60
N TYR A 106 -17.97 -14.55 21.31
CA TYR A 106 -18.50 -14.84 19.98
C TYR A 106 -19.70 -13.95 19.67
N ALA A 107 -19.83 -13.56 18.41
CA ALA A 107 -20.96 -12.80 17.90
C ALA A 107 -22.08 -13.73 17.41
N THR A 108 -23.31 -13.24 17.48
CA THR A 108 -24.49 -13.81 16.84
C THR A 108 -25.26 -12.73 16.09
N ARG A 109 -26.21 -13.13 15.25
CA ARG A 109 -26.98 -12.20 14.44
C ARG A 109 -27.96 -11.42 15.32
N GLY A 110 -27.86 -10.10 15.26
CA GLY A 110 -28.81 -9.16 15.83
C GLY A 110 -30.04 -8.95 14.95
N SER A 111 -31.06 -8.31 15.51
CA SER A 111 -32.39 -8.19 14.89
C SER A 111 -32.44 -7.33 13.61
N LYS A 112 -31.44 -6.46 13.39
CA LYS A 112 -31.36 -5.56 12.22
C LYS A 112 -30.26 -5.96 11.22
N GLY A 113 -29.68 -7.15 11.40
CA GLY A 113 -28.45 -7.54 10.70
C GLY A 113 -27.19 -6.97 11.36
N ASP A 114 -27.30 -6.49 12.61
CA ASP A 114 -26.21 -6.14 13.49
C ASP A 114 -25.51 -7.38 14.09
N LEU A 115 -24.36 -7.17 14.75
CA LEU A 115 -23.62 -8.20 15.47
C LEU A 115 -23.89 -8.04 16.96
N ALA A 116 -24.41 -9.09 17.60
CA ALA A 116 -24.74 -9.11 19.01
C ALA A 116 -23.80 -10.05 19.78
N LEU A 117 -23.42 -9.66 21.00
CA LEU A 117 -22.61 -10.50 21.89
C LEU A 117 -23.39 -11.76 22.32
N THR A 118 -22.73 -12.92 22.23
CA THR A 118 -23.14 -14.11 22.99
C THR A 118 -22.63 -14.02 24.42
N GLY A 119 -23.06 -14.93 25.30
CA GLY A 119 -22.50 -15.05 26.65
C GLY A 119 -21.20 -15.86 26.75
N VAL A 120 -20.64 -16.34 25.63
CA VAL A 120 -19.52 -17.30 25.63
C VAL A 120 -18.23 -16.59 25.25
N ALA A 121 -17.26 -16.61 26.19
CA ALA A 121 -15.91 -16.12 25.97
C ALA A 121 -15.14 -17.01 24.99
N VAL A 122 -14.32 -16.38 24.15
CA VAL A 122 -13.49 -17.05 23.14
C VAL A 122 -12.33 -17.76 23.83
N SER A 123 -12.12 -19.03 23.47
CA SER A 123 -10.91 -19.79 23.81
C SER A 123 -10.05 -20.03 22.56
N ALA A 124 -8.76 -20.29 22.74
CA ALA A 124 -7.93 -20.84 21.68
C ALA A 124 -8.58 -22.13 21.13
N ILE A 125 -8.46 -22.38 19.82
CA ILE A 125 -9.13 -23.50 19.14
C ILE A 125 -8.89 -24.84 19.86
N ALA A 126 -7.66 -25.09 20.30
CA ALA A 126 -7.26 -26.31 20.98
C ALA A 126 -7.79 -26.43 22.44
N GLU A 127 -8.27 -25.34 23.02
CA GLU A 127 -8.70 -25.24 24.42
C GLU A 127 -10.23 -25.17 24.58
N ARG A 128 -10.98 -25.17 23.47
CA ARG A 128 -12.44 -25.04 23.50
C ARG A 128 -13.09 -26.22 24.20
N ILE A 129 -13.97 -25.91 25.15
CA ILE A 129 -14.75 -26.92 25.87
C ILE A 129 -15.95 -27.40 25.05
N PRO A 130 -16.55 -28.57 25.35
CA PRO A 130 -17.64 -29.13 24.55
C PRO A 130 -18.84 -28.21 24.34
N THR A 131 -19.21 -27.39 25.32
CA THR A 131 -20.33 -26.42 25.19
C THR A 131 -20.00 -25.28 24.23
N GLU A 132 -18.75 -24.84 24.18
CA GLU A 132 -18.27 -23.84 23.22
C GLU A 132 -18.28 -24.43 21.81
N ILE A 133 -17.76 -25.65 21.63
CA ILE A 133 -17.79 -26.36 20.35
C ILE A 133 -19.22 -26.55 19.84
N LEU A 134 -20.16 -26.90 20.72
CA LEU A 134 -21.57 -27.07 20.36
C LEU A 134 -22.20 -25.76 19.88
N LEU A 135 -21.94 -24.64 20.57
CA LEU A 135 -22.41 -23.32 20.15
C LEU A 135 -21.91 -23.00 18.74
N LEU A 136 -20.60 -23.18 18.49
CA LEU A 136 -19.97 -22.84 17.22
C LEU A 136 -20.50 -23.72 16.07
N THR A 137 -20.58 -25.03 16.28
CA THR A 137 -20.90 -25.98 15.20
C THR A 137 -22.39 -26.16 14.93
N GLN A 138 -23.28 -25.82 15.87
CA GLN A 138 -24.72 -26.06 15.73
C GLN A 138 -25.58 -24.79 15.74
N ILE A 139 -25.10 -23.69 16.31
CA ILE A 139 -25.90 -22.48 16.53
C ILE A 139 -25.36 -21.31 15.72
N LEU A 140 -24.04 -21.06 15.81
CA LEU A 140 -23.42 -19.96 15.08
C LEU A 140 -23.06 -20.36 13.66
N ARG A 141 -22.90 -19.35 12.81
CA ARG A 141 -22.40 -19.51 11.45
C ARG A 141 -21.04 -18.80 11.36
N PRO A 142 -20.05 -19.42 10.69
CA PRO A 142 -18.80 -18.72 10.40
C PRO A 142 -19.06 -17.57 9.41
N HIS A 143 -18.12 -16.63 9.37
CA HIS A 143 -18.10 -15.45 8.51
C HIS A 143 -19.34 -14.57 8.67
N LEU A 144 -19.78 -14.40 9.92
CA LEU A 144 -20.90 -13.52 10.22
C LEU A 144 -20.48 -12.05 10.01
N ARG A 145 -21.26 -11.30 9.23
CA ARG A 145 -21.01 -9.90 8.86
C ARG A 145 -22.25 -9.02 9.12
N TYR A 146 -22.07 -7.70 9.06
CA TYR A 146 -23.21 -6.78 9.04
C TYR A 146 -24.00 -7.00 7.74
N GLU A 147 -25.32 -7.03 7.83
CA GLU A 147 -26.18 -7.18 6.65
C GLU A 147 -27.47 -6.36 6.80
N GLY A 148 -28.28 -6.34 5.74
CA GLY A 148 -29.61 -5.74 5.78
C GLY A 148 -29.58 -4.25 6.17
N ALA A 149 -30.48 -3.87 7.08
CA ALA A 149 -30.66 -2.47 7.47
C ALA A 149 -29.42 -1.88 8.15
N ARG A 150 -28.67 -2.67 8.92
CA ARG A 150 -27.45 -2.19 9.58
C ARG A 150 -26.35 -1.88 8.57
N LEU A 151 -26.11 -2.76 7.60
CA LEU A 151 -25.10 -2.52 6.56
C LEU A 151 -25.44 -1.26 5.74
N GLN A 152 -26.72 -1.08 5.38
CA GLN A 152 -27.18 0.11 4.66
C GLN A 152 -26.93 1.41 5.44
N GLU A 153 -27.16 1.40 6.76
CA GLU A 153 -26.87 2.54 7.64
C GLU A 153 -25.36 2.85 7.66
N LEU A 154 -24.52 1.83 7.81
CA LEU A 154 -23.07 1.99 7.85
C LEU A 154 -22.53 2.57 6.53
N VAL A 155 -22.97 2.03 5.39
CA VAL A 155 -22.58 2.53 4.06
C VAL A 155 -23.06 3.96 3.84
N ALA A 156 -24.30 4.30 4.23
CA ALA A 156 -24.82 5.65 4.11
C ALA A 156 -24.03 6.66 4.97
N ASN A 157 -23.64 6.27 6.18
CA ASN A 157 -22.81 7.09 7.06
C ASN A 157 -21.40 7.31 6.47
N ASP A 158 -20.79 6.30 5.85
CA ASP A 158 -19.50 6.43 5.14
C ASP A 158 -19.63 7.43 3.98
N GLN A 159 -20.64 7.25 3.13
CA GLN A 159 -20.89 8.14 1.99
C GLN A 159 -21.15 9.59 2.42
N GLN A 160 -21.79 9.81 3.56
CA GLN A 160 -22.03 11.16 4.06
C GLN A 160 -20.73 11.89 4.44
N LYS A 161 -19.72 11.16 4.94
CA LYS A 161 -18.41 11.74 5.29
C LYS A 161 -17.69 12.27 4.04
N ASP A 162 -17.82 11.57 2.92
CA ASP A 162 -17.25 12.00 1.65
C ASP A 162 -17.90 13.30 1.11
N LEU A 163 -19.20 13.46 1.33
CA LEU A 163 -19.96 14.64 0.90
C LEU A 163 -19.65 15.91 1.70
N THR A 164 -19.13 15.79 2.92
CA THR A 164 -18.78 16.94 3.78
C THR A 164 -17.36 17.43 3.57
N LEU A 165 -16.54 16.69 2.82
CA LEU A 165 -15.18 17.06 2.48
C LEU A 165 -15.14 17.91 1.19
N PRO A 166 -14.26 18.92 1.11
CA PRO A 166 -13.98 19.57 -0.17
C PRO A 166 -13.51 18.49 -1.17
N VAL A 167 -14.04 18.53 -2.39
CA VAL A 167 -13.56 17.63 -3.46
C VAL A 167 -12.12 18.01 -3.76
N VAL A 168 -11.19 17.14 -3.42
CA VAL A 168 -9.81 17.26 -3.84
C VAL A 168 -9.72 16.61 -5.21
N THR A 169 -9.54 17.41 -6.26
CA THR A 169 -9.36 16.92 -7.62
C THR A 169 -7.86 16.89 -7.95
N GLY A 170 -7.28 15.70 -7.96
CA GLY A 170 -5.90 15.44 -8.38
C GLY A 170 -4.92 15.20 -7.22
N SER A 171 -3.65 15.13 -7.55
CA SER A 171 -2.56 15.02 -6.59
C SER A 171 -2.49 16.27 -5.70
N ILE A 172 -2.29 16.10 -4.39
CA ILE A 172 -1.99 17.20 -3.47
C ILE A 172 -0.49 17.36 -3.25
N PHE A 173 0.30 16.39 -3.67
CA PHE A 173 1.75 16.41 -3.63
C PHE A 173 2.32 16.27 -5.05
N PRO A 174 3.28 17.08 -5.50
CA PRO A 174 3.79 16.97 -6.86
C PRO A 174 4.42 15.58 -7.14
N PRO A 175 4.02 14.85 -8.19
CA PRO A 175 4.48 13.48 -8.42
C PRO A 175 5.88 13.40 -9.04
N ALA A 176 6.57 14.51 -9.25
CA ALA A 176 7.89 14.53 -9.87
C ALA A 176 8.76 15.68 -9.34
N GLY A 177 10.05 15.61 -9.60
CA GLY A 177 11.07 16.55 -9.14
C GLY A 177 11.65 16.17 -7.77
N ASN A 178 12.49 17.06 -7.26
CA ASN A 178 12.99 16.98 -5.89
C ASN A 178 12.00 17.74 -5.01
N GLN A 179 11.20 17.01 -4.26
CA GLN A 179 10.15 17.55 -3.41
C GLN A 179 10.54 17.45 -1.94
N ARG A 180 9.92 18.30 -1.13
CA ARG A 180 10.15 18.34 0.31
C ARG A 180 8.87 17.99 1.04
N ALA A 181 8.94 17.07 1.99
CA ALA A 181 7.79 16.65 2.80
C ALA A 181 8.03 16.98 4.28
N LEU A 182 6.94 17.14 5.04
CA LEU A 182 6.98 17.39 6.48
C LEU A 182 6.37 16.22 7.24
N LEU A 183 7.18 15.60 8.11
CA LEU A 183 6.74 14.54 9.02
C LEU A 183 6.81 15.04 10.47
N LEU A 184 5.66 15.10 11.13
CA LEU A 184 5.52 15.51 12.53
C LEU A 184 5.30 14.30 13.43
N LEU A 185 5.99 14.29 14.57
CA LEU A 185 5.89 13.25 15.59
C LEU A 185 5.08 13.78 16.79
N ILE A 186 4.07 13.04 17.25
CA ILE A 186 3.24 13.43 18.40
C ILE A 186 2.93 12.26 19.35
N ASP A 187 3.22 12.44 20.64
CA ASP A 187 2.98 11.45 21.69
C ASP A 187 1.88 11.89 22.68
N PHE A 188 1.47 10.98 23.55
CA PHE A 188 0.38 11.21 24.50
C PHE A 188 0.88 11.23 25.94
N PRO A 189 0.17 11.87 26.89
CA PRO A 189 0.54 11.86 28.31
C PRO A 189 0.65 10.46 28.91
N ASP A 190 -0.21 9.52 28.50
CA ASP A 190 -0.25 8.13 28.98
C ASP A 190 0.45 7.13 28.05
N GLN A 191 0.88 7.57 26.87
CA GLN A 191 1.59 6.77 25.88
C GLN A 191 2.76 7.59 25.30
N PRO A 192 3.87 7.75 26.03
CA PRO A 192 5.04 8.45 25.53
C PRO A 192 5.72 7.65 24.41
N PHE A 193 6.41 8.36 23.51
CA PHE A 193 7.16 7.73 22.44
C PHE A 193 8.29 6.82 22.95
N THR A 194 8.68 5.87 22.11
CA THR A 194 9.80 4.93 22.30
C THR A 194 10.93 5.20 21.32
N TYR A 195 10.61 5.54 20.07
CA TYR A 195 11.54 5.79 18.98
C TYR A 195 11.79 7.29 18.81
N THR A 196 13.03 7.65 18.51
CA THR A 196 13.47 9.06 18.46
C THR A 196 13.18 9.68 17.10
N THR A 197 13.25 11.02 17.05
CA THR A 197 13.23 11.79 15.80
C THR A 197 14.28 11.32 14.79
N ALA A 198 15.46 10.89 15.26
CA ALA A 198 16.50 10.36 14.41
C ALA A 198 16.13 9.01 13.79
N ASP A 199 15.38 8.16 14.50
CA ASP A 199 14.92 6.87 13.98
C ASP A 199 13.93 7.09 12.83
N PHE A 200 12.98 8.01 12.98
CA PHE A 200 12.05 8.37 11.89
C PHE A 200 12.74 9.11 10.75
N ASN A 201 13.73 9.96 11.02
CA ASN A 201 14.54 10.54 9.95
C ASN A 201 15.28 9.47 9.14
N ASN A 202 15.79 8.42 9.80
CA ASN A 202 16.42 7.30 9.10
C ASN A 202 15.39 6.51 8.27
N LEU A 203 14.23 6.20 8.85
CA LEU A 203 13.14 5.51 8.14
C LEU A 203 12.69 6.30 6.90
N ALA A 204 12.61 7.62 7.01
CA ALA A 204 12.19 8.50 5.93
C ALA A 204 13.28 8.69 4.85
N ASN A 205 14.53 8.94 5.25
CA ASN A 205 15.56 9.50 4.35
C ASN A 205 16.82 8.64 4.16
N GLN A 206 17.10 7.68 5.03
CA GLN A 206 18.39 6.97 4.99
C GLN A 206 18.47 6.07 3.77
N ALA A 207 19.41 6.36 2.86
CA ALA A 207 19.69 5.49 1.73
C ALA A 207 20.06 4.07 2.19
N GLY A 208 19.34 3.07 1.68
CA GLY A 208 19.51 1.67 2.05
C GLY A 208 19.09 1.36 3.49
N TYR A 209 18.15 2.11 4.06
CA TYR A 209 17.59 1.83 5.38
C TYR A 209 17.13 0.37 5.50
N ASN A 210 17.57 -0.31 6.56
CA ASN A 210 17.40 -1.75 6.72
C ASN A 210 17.06 -2.20 8.14
N VAL A 211 16.70 -1.27 9.03
CA VAL A 211 16.23 -1.60 10.39
C VAL A 211 15.03 -2.53 10.28
N ASN A 212 14.96 -3.55 11.13
CA ASN A 212 13.95 -4.62 11.08
C ASN A 212 13.86 -5.38 9.75
N GLY A 213 14.83 -5.26 8.85
CA GLY A 213 14.82 -5.89 7.53
C GLY A 213 13.97 -5.16 6.49
N ASN A 214 13.71 -3.86 6.67
CA ASN A 214 13.16 -3.00 5.61
C ASN A 214 14.08 -3.04 4.37
N SER A 215 13.50 -2.98 3.18
CA SER A 215 14.24 -3.03 1.91
C SER A 215 14.89 -1.69 1.53
N GLY A 216 14.43 -0.61 2.15
CA GLY A 216 14.91 0.75 1.93
C GLY A 216 14.14 1.74 2.79
N SER A 217 14.48 3.02 2.66
CA SER A 217 13.72 4.11 3.27
C SER A 217 12.49 4.46 2.42
N PHE A 218 11.60 5.28 2.99
CA PHE A 218 10.52 5.92 2.23
C PHE A 218 11.05 6.65 0.98
N LYS A 219 12.15 7.41 1.13
CA LYS A 219 12.84 8.06 0.02
C LYS A 219 13.36 7.08 -1.03
N ASP A 220 13.96 5.96 -0.60
CA ASP A 220 14.43 4.93 -1.54
C ASP A 220 13.27 4.36 -2.35
N TYR A 221 12.15 4.05 -1.71
CA TYR A 221 10.97 3.50 -2.38
C TYR A 221 10.50 4.42 -3.51
N TYR A 222 10.16 5.68 -3.21
CA TYR A 222 9.64 6.61 -4.21
C TYR A 222 10.64 6.95 -5.30
N ARG A 223 11.93 7.10 -4.97
CA ARG A 223 12.98 7.29 -5.97
C ARG A 223 13.03 6.11 -6.94
N ASP A 224 13.03 4.89 -6.42
CA ASP A 224 13.25 3.70 -7.23
C ASP A 224 12.03 3.40 -8.11
N ILE A 225 10.81 3.42 -7.55
CA ILE A 225 9.60 3.05 -8.31
C ILE A 225 9.12 4.13 -9.29
N SER A 226 9.58 5.37 -9.13
CA SER A 226 9.38 6.46 -10.08
C SER A 226 10.50 6.58 -11.11
N TYR A 227 11.45 5.64 -11.13
CA TYR A 227 12.61 5.67 -12.03
C TYR A 227 13.46 6.95 -11.88
N GLY A 228 13.52 7.49 -10.66
CA GLY A 228 14.22 8.72 -10.32
C GLY A 228 13.48 10.00 -10.69
N LEU A 229 12.22 9.92 -11.15
CA LEU A 229 11.41 11.10 -11.48
C LEU A 229 10.95 11.84 -10.23
N LEU A 230 10.75 11.15 -9.11
CA LEU A 230 10.39 11.74 -7.82
C LEU A 230 11.47 11.42 -6.77
N VAL A 231 11.99 12.45 -6.12
CA VAL A 231 12.86 12.31 -4.95
C VAL A 231 12.27 13.15 -3.83
N ILE A 232 12.04 12.53 -2.68
CA ILE A 232 11.44 13.21 -1.52
C ILE A 232 12.51 13.37 -0.44
N ASP A 233 12.71 14.61 0.02
CA ASP A 233 13.49 14.93 1.21
C ASP A 233 12.52 15.28 2.34
N THR A 234 12.43 14.42 3.36
CA THR A 234 11.46 14.59 4.45
C THR A 234 12.11 15.27 5.65
N ASP A 235 11.59 16.41 6.08
CA ASP A 235 11.96 16.96 7.39
C ASP A 235 11.17 16.29 8.48
N VAL A 236 11.85 15.82 9.53
CA VAL A 236 11.21 15.21 10.69
C VAL A 236 11.29 16.14 11.89
N SER A 237 10.14 16.44 12.49
CA SER A 237 10.02 17.40 13.61
C SER A 237 9.13 16.86 14.74
N GLY A 238 9.42 17.24 15.99
CA GLY A 238 8.82 16.68 17.20
C GLY A 238 9.83 15.91 18.06
N TRP A 239 9.43 15.13 19.06
CA TRP A 239 8.06 14.81 19.47
C TRP A 239 7.34 15.96 20.15
N TYR A 240 6.12 16.24 19.69
CA TYR A 240 5.16 17.10 20.36
C TYR A 240 4.30 16.28 21.32
N ARG A 241 3.70 16.94 22.31
CA ARG A 241 2.84 16.31 23.31
C ARG A 241 1.39 16.69 23.08
N ALA A 242 0.54 15.70 22.88
CA ALA A 242 -0.90 15.86 22.83
C ALA A 242 -1.47 16.35 24.17
N ALA A 243 -2.59 17.08 24.11
CA ALA A 243 -3.29 17.62 25.27
C ALA A 243 -3.99 16.53 26.09
N ASN A 244 -4.48 15.48 25.43
CA ASN A 244 -5.23 14.39 26.06
C ASN A 244 -4.55 13.04 25.91
N ASN A 245 -5.04 12.06 26.67
CA ASN A 245 -4.64 10.67 26.57
C ASN A 245 -5.04 10.05 25.23
N GLN A 246 -4.30 9.02 24.83
CA GLN A 246 -4.40 8.41 23.52
C GLN A 246 -5.82 7.97 23.12
N SER A 247 -6.56 7.34 24.05
CA SER A 247 -7.92 6.84 23.80
C SER A 247 -8.93 7.94 23.45
N THR A 248 -8.61 9.21 23.68
CA THR A 248 -9.43 10.36 23.25
C THR A 248 -9.47 10.50 21.73
N TYR A 249 -8.40 10.08 21.05
CA TYR A 249 -8.18 10.30 19.62
C TYR A 249 -8.40 9.02 18.78
N GLY A 250 -8.57 7.86 19.43
CA GLY A 250 -8.83 6.57 18.79
C GLY A 250 -10.17 6.49 18.08
N ILE A 251 -10.44 5.33 17.49
CA ILE A 251 -11.73 5.04 16.86
C ILE A 251 -12.78 4.67 17.92
N GLU A 252 -14.03 5.12 17.74
CA GLU A 252 -15.07 4.86 18.76
C GLU A 252 -15.49 3.38 18.81
N ASP A 253 -15.60 2.76 17.63
CA ASP A 253 -15.89 1.35 17.48
C ASP A 253 -15.39 0.82 16.12
N LEU A 254 -15.28 -0.50 16.02
CA LEU A 254 -14.90 -1.17 14.76
C LEU A 254 -16.04 -1.20 13.74
N ALA A 255 -17.30 -1.06 14.17
CA ALA A 255 -18.46 -1.16 13.28
C ALA A 255 -18.58 0.05 12.34
N ASN A 256 -18.22 1.23 12.83
CA ASN A 256 -18.20 2.49 12.11
C ASN A 256 -16.89 3.19 12.42
N ARG A 257 -15.83 2.81 11.68
CA ARG A 257 -14.51 3.43 11.81
C ARG A 257 -14.62 4.93 11.49
N ASN A 258 -14.66 5.76 12.53
CA ASN A 258 -14.76 7.21 12.44
C ASN A 258 -13.43 7.81 12.90
N PHE A 259 -12.77 8.54 11.99
CA PHE A 259 -11.45 9.12 12.22
C PHE A 259 -11.51 10.58 12.71
N SER A 260 -12.73 11.13 12.89
CA SER A 260 -12.93 12.53 13.29
C SER A 260 -12.22 12.90 14.61
N ASN A 261 -12.05 11.93 15.52
CA ASN A 261 -11.38 12.13 16.80
C ASN A 261 -9.86 12.33 16.65
N ALA A 262 -9.25 11.89 15.55
CA ALA A 262 -7.83 12.11 15.28
C ALA A 262 -7.53 13.51 14.71
N ILE A 263 -8.51 14.19 14.12
CA ILE A 263 -8.31 15.49 13.46
C ILE A 263 -7.81 16.57 14.46
N PRO A 264 -8.35 16.70 15.68
CA PRO A 264 -7.77 17.59 16.69
C PRO A 264 -6.31 17.27 17.05
N LEU A 265 -5.90 16.01 17.05
CA LEU A 265 -4.51 15.62 17.31
C LEU A 265 -3.56 16.17 16.24
N VAL A 266 -3.95 16.05 14.96
CA VAL A 266 -3.19 16.63 13.84
C VAL A 266 -3.06 18.14 14.02
N ARG A 267 -4.16 18.79 14.40
CA ARG A 267 -4.15 20.23 14.64
C ARG A 267 -3.20 20.62 15.78
N GLU A 268 -3.18 19.85 16.87
CA GLU A 268 -2.24 20.03 17.99
C GLU A 268 -0.78 19.88 17.53
N ALA A 269 -0.48 18.88 16.71
CA ALA A 269 0.87 18.67 16.16
C ALA A 269 1.32 19.84 15.25
N VAL A 270 0.44 20.30 14.36
CA VAL A 270 0.70 21.43 13.44
C VAL A 270 0.95 22.72 14.22
N ASP A 271 0.11 23.04 15.22
CA ASP A 271 0.29 24.23 16.06
C ASP A 271 1.58 24.18 16.89
N ALA A 272 1.93 23.00 17.40
CA ALA A 272 3.17 22.80 18.15
C ALA A 272 4.42 22.92 17.25
N ALA A 273 4.32 22.46 15.99
CA ALA A 273 5.37 22.61 14.99
C ALA A 273 5.61 24.07 14.60
N GLU A 274 4.55 24.84 14.36
CA GLU A 274 4.62 26.29 14.16
C GLU A 274 5.31 26.97 15.34
N ALA A 275 4.86 26.68 16.56
CA ALA A 275 5.44 27.26 17.77
C ALA A 275 6.92 26.89 17.99
N ALA A 276 7.36 25.74 17.46
CA ALA A 276 8.75 25.30 17.47
C ALA A 276 9.59 25.89 16.33
N GLY A 277 8.98 26.64 15.40
CA GLY A 277 9.65 27.34 14.31
C GLY A 277 9.78 26.55 13.01
N VAL A 278 8.91 25.57 12.78
CA VAL A 278 8.76 24.96 11.45
C VAL A 278 8.19 26.01 10.50
N ASP A 279 8.87 26.24 9.36
CA ASP A 279 8.44 27.16 8.31
C ASP A 279 7.59 26.41 7.29
N PHE A 280 6.27 26.55 7.38
CA PHE A 280 5.32 25.83 6.52
C PHE A 280 5.39 26.27 5.05
N SER A 281 6.00 27.42 4.75
CA SER A 281 6.16 27.87 3.36
C SER A 281 7.07 26.99 2.51
N GLN A 282 7.82 26.08 3.14
CA GLN A 282 8.78 25.17 2.50
C GLN A 282 8.14 23.91 1.91
N TYR A 283 6.86 23.66 2.18
CA TYR A 283 6.16 22.43 1.83
C TYR A 283 4.98 22.67 0.86
N ASP A 284 5.10 23.70 0.02
CA ASP A 284 4.19 24.02 -1.10
C ASP A 284 4.96 23.79 -2.41
N GLY A 285 5.01 22.53 -2.85
CA GLY A 285 5.87 22.09 -3.95
C GLY A 285 5.37 22.50 -5.34
N ASP A 286 4.06 22.74 -5.49
CA ASP A 286 3.44 23.20 -6.74
C ASP A 286 3.12 24.70 -6.77
N GLY A 287 3.20 25.39 -5.63
CA GLY A 287 2.96 26.82 -5.51
C GLY A 287 1.48 27.20 -5.49
N ASP A 288 0.56 26.28 -5.16
CA ASP A 288 -0.88 26.55 -5.12
C ASP A 288 -1.33 27.36 -3.89
N GLY A 289 -0.41 27.60 -2.94
CA GLY A 289 -0.67 28.32 -1.69
C GLY A 289 -1.08 27.41 -0.53
N ARG A 290 -0.97 26.10 -0.67
CA ARG A 290 -1.22 25.11 0.38
C ARG A 290 0.07 24.36 0.72
N VAL A 291 0.09 23.80 1.93
CA VAL A 291 1.06 22.75 2.25
C VAL A 291 0.56 21.47 1.61
N ASP A 292 1.41 20.85 0.79
CA ASP A 292 1.07 19.69 -0.05
C ASP A 292 0.42 18.57 0.79
N VAL A 293 1.12 18.12 1.84
CA VAL A 293 0.61 17.18 2.84
C VAL A 293 1.45 17.26 4.11
N VAL A 294 0.82 17.09 5.28
CA VAL A 294 1.55 16.87 6.54
C VAL A 294 1.45 15.39 6.93
N GLU A 295 2.59 14.74 7.13
CA GLU A 295 2.66 13.36 7.60
C GLU A 295 2.71 13.33 9.13
N ILE A 296 1.89 12.50 9.78
CA ILE A 296 1.82 12.41 11.24
C ILE A 296 2.20 11.01 11.70
N ILE A 297 3.18 10.92 12.60
CA ILE A 297 3.42 9.72 13.40
C ILE A 297 2.90 9.94 14.81
N HIS A 298 1.92 9.14 15.23
CA HIS A 298 1.51 9.11 16.62
C HIS A 298 2.21 7.98 17.37
N SER A 299 2.51 8.16 18.66
CA SER A 299 3.12 7.11 19.48
C SER A 299 2.20 5.88 19.61
N GLY A 300 2.80 4.69 19.78
CA GLY A 300 2.09 3.42 19.92
C GLY A 300 1.78 2.67 18.62
N ARG A 301 0.77 1.79 18.66
CA ARG A 301 0.35 0.91 17.55
C ARG A 301 -0.84 1.50 16.79
N GLY A 302 -1.02 1.07 15.55
CA GLY A 302 -2.19 1.39 14.75
C GLY A 302 -3.34 0.42 15.00
N ALA A 303 -4.58 0.91 14.98
CA ALA A 303 -5.77 0.07 15.17
C ALA A 303 -5.94 -0.98 14.06
N GLU A 304 -5.42 -0.70 12.85
CA GLU A 304 -5.37 -1.64 11.73
C GLU A 304 -4.52 -2.89 11.99
N GLU A 305 -3.67 -2.85 13.02
CA GLU A 305 -2.78 -3.96 13.38
C GLU A 305 -3.05 -4.49 14.80
N SER A 306 -3.56 -3.66 15.71
CA SER A 306 -3.87 -4.08 17.07
C SER A 306 -5.31 -4.58 17.22
N GLY A 307 -6.25 -4.12 16.38
CA GLY A 307 -7.69 -4.30 16.56
C GLY A 307 -8.26 -3.57 17.79
N ASN A 308 -7.45 -2.74 18.47
CA ASN A 308 -7.86 -2.00 19.65
C ASN A 308 -8.45 -0.65 19.25
N VAL A 309 -9.68 -0.38 19.69
CA VAL A 309 -10.40 0.86 19.36
C VAL A 309 -9.78 2.10 20.00
N ALA A 310 -9.04 1.96 21.11
CA ALA A 310 -8.30 3.08 21.70
C ALA A 310 -7.17 3.57 20.76
N ASP A 311 -6.66 2.69 19.90
CA ASP A 311 -5.65 3.03 18.90
C ASP A 311 -6.25 3.82 17.75
N ILE A 312 -5.40 4.60 17.08
CA ILE A 312 -5.79 5.34 15.88
C ILE A 312 -5.54 4.42 14.69
N TRP A 313 -6.51 4.33 13.78
CA TRP A 313 -6.35 3.60 12.52
C TRP A 313 -5.63 4.50 11.53
N SER A 314 -4.58 4.03 10.85
CA SER A 314 -3.84 4.85 9.87
C SER A 314 -4.71 5.28 8.68
N HIS A 315 -4.62 6.55 8.26
CA HIS A 315 -5.52 7.13 7.25
C HIS A 315 -5.02 8.46 6.67
N ARG A 316 -5.60 8.85 5.53
CA ARG A 316 -5.57 10.21 4.95
C ARG A 316 -6.87 10.94 5.15
N TRP A 317 -6.79 12.22 5.53
CA TRP A 317 -7.96 13.09 5.70
C TRP A 317 -7.60 14.57 5.55
N ALA A 318 -8.55 15.46 5.85
CA ALA A 318 -8.37 16.90 5.83
C ALA A 318 -8.89 17.58 7.12
N LEU A 319 -8.09 18.48 7.70
CA LEU A 319 -8.46 19.30 8.86
C LEU A 319 -9.77 20.09 8.63
N SER A 320 -10.04 20.48 7.38
CA SER A 320 -11.26 21.22 7.01
C SER A 320 -12.57 20.48 7.26
N SER A 321 -12.55 19.15 7.35
CA SER A 321 -13.77 18.40 7.67
C SER A 321 -14.32 18.70 9.06
N ALA A 322 -13.45 19.15 9.97
CA ALA A 322 -13.80 19.58 11.32
C ALA A 322 -13.71 21.11 11.49
N GLY A 323 -13.47 21.84 10.39
CA GLY A 323 -13.21 23.28 10.43
C GLY A 323 -11.91 23.66 11.15
N LEU A 324 -10.92 22.77 11.17
CA LEU A 324 -9.66 22.94 11.90
C LEU A 324 -8.47 23.32 11.02
N GLN A 325 -8.66 23.51 9.71
CA GLN A 325 -7.58 23.95 8.83
C GLN A 325 -7.01 25.30 9.27
N VAL A 326 -5.73 25.56 9.01
CA VAL A 326 -5.01 26.75 9.49
C VAL A 326 -4.13 27.33 8.40
N THR A 327 -3.75 28.60 8.55
CA THR A 327 -2.75 29.24 7.69
C THR A 327 -1.56 29.67 8.52
N TYR A 328 -0.40 29.11 8.21
CA TYR A 328 0.91 29.50 8.76
C TYR A 328 1.86 29.81 7.60
N ASP A 329 2.74 30.79 7.80
CA ASP A 329 3.70 31.26 6.78
C ASP A 329 3.10 31.55 5.39
N GLY A 330 1.83 31.98 5.37
CA GLY A 330 1.09 32.25 4.14
C GLY A 330 0.62 31.03 3.35
N LYS A 331 0.75 29.82 3.91
CA LYS A 331 0.27 28.56 3.31
C LYS A 331 -0.88 27.97 4.12
N GLN A 332 -1.89 27.44 3.44
CA GLN A 332 -2.97 26.71 4.10
C GLN A 332 -2.53 25.27 4.41
N VAL A 333 -2.58 24.88 5.68
CA VAL A 333 -2.39 23.50 6.15
C VAL A 333 -3.76 22.86 6.29
N ASN A 334 -4.01 21.79 5.53
CA ASN A 334 -5.30 21.11 5.50
C ASN A 334 -5.16 19.59 5.42
N ASP A 335 -4.50 19.09 4.38
CA ASP A 335 -4.42 17.66 4.10
C ASP A 335 -3.33 16.99 4.93
N TYR A 336 -3.64 15.81 5.45
CA TYR A 336 -2.71 15.03 6.26
C TYR A 336 -2.83 13.54 5.99
N ILE A 337 -1.72 12.83 6.24
CA ILE A 337 -1.68 11.38 6.39
C ILE A 337 -1.21 11.04 7.79
N MET A 338 -1.71 9.96 8.36
CA MET A 338 -1.40 9.55 9.72
C MET A 338 -1.09 8.05 9.79
N GLN A 339 -0.03 7.72 10.51
CA GLN A 339 0.36 6.35 10.77
C GLN A 339 1.02 6.17 12.14
N ALA A 340 1.14 4.93 12.60
CA ALA A 340 1.61 4.61 13.94
C ALA A 340 3.14 4.54 14.06
N GLU A 341 3.65 4.78 15.27
CA GLU A 341 5.06 4.64 15.62
C GLU A 341 5.56 3.19 15.55
N LYS A 342 4.70 2.22 15.86
CA LYS A 342 5.08 0.83 16.11
C LYS A 342 4.30 -0.17 15.26
N LEU A 343 4.98 -1.26 14.94
CA LEU A 343 4.37 -2.51 14.50
C LEU A 343 4.53 -3.56 15.62
N GLY A 344 3.42 -4.01 16.19
CA GLY A 344 3.44 -4.85 17.38
C GLY A 344 3.98 -4.12 18.62
N ALA A 345 4.35 -4.88 19.66
CA ALA A 345 4.68 -4.30 20.96
C ALA A 345 6.03 -3.55 21.00
N THR A 346 7.01 -3.99 20.20
CA THR A 346 8.41 -3.57 20.38
C THR A 346 9.05 -2.92 19.18
N ASN A 347 8.58 -3.15 17.96
CA ASN A 347 9.29 -2.73 16.75
C ASN A 347 8.77 -1.37 16.27
N ILE A 348 9.67 -0.53 15.76
CA ILE A 348 9.28 0.63 14.95
C ILE A 348 8.46 0.14 13.75
N ALA A 349 7.49 0.93 13.32
CA ALA A 349 6.70 0.65 12.13
C ALA A 349 7.62 0.42 10.90
N ASN A 350 7.17 -0.42 9.99
CA ASN A 350 7.83 -0.61 8.70
C ASN A 350 7.29 0.40 7.69
N ILE A 351 7.99 0.58 6.56
CA ILE A 351 7.69 1.66 5.61
C ILE A 351 6.35 1.50 4.87
N GLY A 352 5.75 0.30 4.82
CA GLY A 352 4.61 0.01 3.96
C GLY A 352 3.38 0.89 4.17
N VAL A 353 2.96 1.12 5.41
CA VAL A 353 1.81 1.99 5.69
C VAL A 353 2.11 3.43 5.27
N LEU A 354 3.31 3.94 5.60
CA LEU A 354 3.72 5.29 5.22
C LEU A 354 3.73 5.47 3.69
N VAL A 355 4.25 4.48 2.96
CA VAL A 355 4.27 4.47 1.50
C VAL A 355 2.85 4.39 0.92
N HIS A 356 1.98 3.56 1.48
CA HIS A 356 0.60 3.45 1.00
C HIS A 356 -0.15 4.78 1.18
N GLU A 357 -0.11 5.34 2.39
CA GLU A 357 -0.83 6.58 2.71
C GLU A 357 -0.32 7.75 1.88
N PHE A 358 0.99 7.84 1.65
CA PHE A 358 1.56 8.85 0.77
C PHE A 358 1.17 8.65 -0.71
N GLY A 359 0.85 7.43 -1.13
CA GLY A 359 0.23 7.17 -2.44
C GLY A 359 -1.07 7.96 -2.64
N HIS A 360 -1.85 8.18 -1.59
CA HIS A 360 -3.05 9.04 -1.66
C HIS A 360 -2.70 10.53 -1.74
N ALA A 361 -1.60 10.97 -1.13
CA ALA A 361 -1.11 12.33 -1.30
C ALA A 361 -0.72 12.60 -2.77
N LEU A 362 -0.25 11.56 -3.47
CA LEU A 362 0.02 11.58 -4.90
C LEU A 362 -1.25 11.44 -5.79
N GLY A 363 -2.43 11.28 -5.18
CA GLY A 363 -3.71 11.18 -5.90
C GLY A 363 -4.10 9.76 -6.34
N LEU A 364 -3.44 8.72 -5.82
CA LEU A 364 -3.82 7.34 -6.12
C LEU A 364 -4.98 6.86 -5.21
N PRO A 365 -5.96 6.11 -5.74
CA PRO A 365 -7.01 5.50 -4.94
C PRO A 365 -6.53 4.19 -4.28
N ASP A 366 -7.31 3.72 -3.31
CA ASP A 366 -7.24 2.32 -2.87
C ASP A 366 -7.60 1.38 -4.03
N LEU A 367 -6.77 0.36 -4.25
CA LEU A 367 -6.95 -0.68 -5.27
C LEU A 367 -7.16 -2.08 -4.67
N TYR A 368 -7.18 -2.21 -3.35
CA TYR A 368 -7.94 -3.30 -2.72
C TYR A 368 -9.43 -2.99 -2.83
N ASP A 369 -10.26 -4.02 -2.73
CA ASP A 369 -11.70 -3.81 -2.70
C ASP A 369 -12.10 -3.23 -1.34
N THR A 370 -12.51 -1.97 -1.37
CA THR A 370 -12.82 -1.21 -0.16
C THR A 370 -14.09 -1.70 0.53
N ASP A 371 -14.95 -2.46 -0.15
CA ASP A 371 -16.13 -3.06 0.45
C ASP A 371 -15.82 -4.40 1.11
N GLY A 372 -14.65 -5.00 0.83
CA GLY A 372 -14.11 -6.19 1.49
C GLY A 372 -14.64 -7.51 0.95
N SER A 373 -15.39 -7.51 -0.16
CA SER A 373 -15.90 -8.72 -0.79
C SER A 373 -14.84 -9.46 -1.63
N SER A 374 -13.77 -8.78 -2.02
CA SER A 374 -12.59 -9.34 -2.70
C SER A 374 -11.28 -8.73 -2.17
N SER A 375 -10.14 -9.12 -2.76
CA SER A 375 -8.82 -8.54 -2.43
C SER A 375 -8.42 -7.38 -3.36
N GLY A 376 -9.22 -7.05 -4.38
CA GLY A 376 -8.80 -6.20 -5.50
C GLY A 376 -7.46 -6.67 -6.08
N LEU A 377 -6.50 -5.76 -6.25
CA LEU A 377 -5.14 -6.12 -6.72
C LEU A 377 -4.30 -6.92 -5.71
N GLY A 378 -4.79 -7.16 -4.49
CA GLY A 378 -4.13 -7.99 -3.50
C GLY A 378 -2.66 -7.62 -3.29
N ARG A 379 -1.79 -8.63 -3.25
CA ARG A 379 -0.36 -8.51 -2.95
C ARG A 379 0.49 -7.98 -4.10
N TRP A 380 -0.13 -7.60 -5.23
CA TRP A 380 0.56 -7.16 -6.43
C TRP A 380 0.77 -5.65 -6.54
N CYS A 381 0.04 -4.86 -5.75
CA CYS A 381 0.12 -3.40 -5.75
C CYS A 381 0.18 -2.85 -4.31
N CYS A 382 1.04 -1.85 -4.05
CA CYS A 382 1.08 -1.20 -2.74
C CYS A 382 -0.22 -0.46 -2.40
N MET A 383 -0.96 0.05 -3.38
CA MET A 383 -2.30 0.62 -3.15
C MET A 383 -3.37 -0.46 -2.82
N ALA A 384 -2.97 -1.73 -2.76
CA ALA A 384 -3.77 -2.87 -2.34
C ALA A 384 -3.10 -3.58 -1.14
N GLY A 385 -3.33 -4.88 -0.97
CA GLY A 385 -2.67 -5.70 0.07
C GLY A 385 -1.14 -5.81 -0.06
N GLY A 386 -0.55 -5.39 -1.19
CA GLY A 386 0.89 -5.38 -1.42
C GLY A 386 1.66 -4.44 -0.51
N THR A 387 0.98 -3.51 0.16
CA THR A 387 1.55 -2.70 1.26
C THR A 387 2.15 -3.57 2.36
N TRP A 388 1.50 -4.70 2.68
CA TRP A 388 1.89 -5.60 3.76
C TRP A 388 2.88 -6.70 3.36
N ASN A 389 3.39 -6.69 2.12
CA ASN A 389 4.37 -7.68 1.70
C ASN A 389 5.61 -7.64 2.62
N ASN A 390 6.06 -8.82 3.05
CA ASN A 390 7.13 -8.98 4.05
C ASN A 390 6.84 -8.18 5.34
N ASN A 391 5.60 -8.22 5.83
CA ASN A 391 5.13 -7.48 7.01
C ASN A 391 5.29 -5.96 6.87
N GLY A 392 5.15 -5.43 5.65
CA GLY A 392 5.32 -4.01 5.33
C GLY A 392 6.76 -3.54 5.16
N ARG A 393 7.74 -4.44 5.18
CA ARG A 393 9.17 -4.13 5.00
C ARG A 393 9.56 -3.95 3.55
N THR A 394 8.83 -4.61 2.65
CA THR A 394 9.08 -4.61 1.21
C THR A 394 7.74 -4.48 0.49
N PRO A 395 7.12 -3.29 0.51
CA PRO A 395 5.86 -3.06 -0.18
C PRO A 395 6.03 -3.35 -1.67
N ALA A 396 5.01 -3.95 -2.30
CA ALA A 396 5.02 -4.16 -3.74
C ALA A 396 5.22 -2.83 -4.48
N GLN A 397 5.68 -2.86 -5.73
CA GLN A 397 5.58 -1.66 -6.56
C GLN A 397 4.11 -1.24 -6.78
N PHE A 398 3.91 0.02 -7.17
CA PHE A 398 2.64 0.46 -7.77
C PHE A 398 2.36 -0.27 -9.09
N SER A 399 1.08 -0.48 -9.41
CA SER A 399 0.67 -1.06 -10.70
C SER A 399 1.06 -0.16 -11.87
N ALA A 400 1.14 -0.74 -13.07
CA ALA A 400 1.34 0.02 -14.31
C ALA A 400 0.33 1.18 -14.47
N TRP A 401 -0.93 0.97 -14.06
CA TRP A 401 -1.94 2.02 -14.06
C TRP A 401 -1.58 3.17 -13.13
N CYS A 402 -1.26 2.88 -11.86
CA CYS A 402 -0.83 3.90 -10.90
C CYS A 402 0.36 4.72 -11.43
N LYS A 403 1.39 4.05 -11.93
CA LYS A 403 2.58 4.72 -12.49
C LYS A 403 2.23 5.60 -13.69
N ALA A 404 1.30 5.17 -14.55
CA ALA A 404 0.83 5.97 -15.68
C ALA A 404 0.05 7.21 -15.22
N GLN A 405 -0.83 7.07 -14.22
CA GLN A 405 -1.57 8.21 -13.62
C GLN A 405 -0.62 9.25 -13.02
N LEU A 406 0.49 8.81 -12.41
CA LEU A 406 1.51 9.70 -11.85
C LEU A 406 2.50 10.25 -12.89
N GLY A 407 2.38 9.84 -14.16
CA GLY A 407 3.30 10.24 -15.23
C GLY A 407 4.70 9.63 -15.11
N TRP A 408 4.87 8.56 -14.33
CA TRP A 408 6.15 7.84 -14.17
C TRP A 408 6.44 6.88 -15.31
N THR A 409 5.40 6.49 -16.06
CA THR A 409 5.51 5.75 -17.31
C THR A 409 4.55 6.33 -18.34
N THR A 410 4.83 6.10 -19.62
CA THR A 410 3.91 6.39 -20.73
C THR A 410 3.68 5.08 -21.49
N PRO A 411 2.53 4.40 -21.30
CA PRO A 411 2.26 3.13 -21.95
C PRO A 411 2.33 3.23 -23.48
N THR A 412 3.06 2.31 -24.11
CA THR A 412 3.15 2.22 -25.57
C THR A 412 1.94 1.47 -26.11
N VAL A 413 1.13 2.13 -26.94
CA VAL A 413 -0.05 1.51 -27.56
C VAL A 413 0.39 0.47 -28.59
N LEU A 414 -0.15 -0.74 -28.48
CA LEU A 414 0.05 -1.82 -29.44
C LEU A 414 -1.09 -1.84 -30.46
N GLU A 415 -0.73 -1.83 -31.73
CA GLU A 415 -1.67 -1.92 -32.86
C GLU A 415 -1.32 -3.09 -33.78
N GLY A 416 -2.35 -3.79 -34.26
CA GLY A 416 -2.19 -4.89 -35.21
C GLY A 416 -1.58 -6.15 -34.61
N THR A 417 -0.90 -6.94 -35.45
CA THR A 417 -0.26 -8.20 -35.06
C THR A 417 1.25 -8.04 -35.04
N GLY A 418 1.89 -8.47 -33.96
CA GLY A 418 3.34 -8.40 -33.80
C GLY A 418 3.86 -9.34 -32.73
N ASN A 419 5.19 -9.41 -32.61
CA ASN A 419 5.87 -10.15 -31.56
C ASN A 419 6.70 -9.15 -30.74
N ILE A 420 6.50 -9.17 -29.43
CA ILE A 420 7.31 -8.42 -28.48
C ILE A 420 8.20 -9.43 -27.77
N THR A 421 9.51 -9.20 -27.80
CA THR A 421 10.48 -10.07 -27.12
C THR A 421 11.36 -9.24 -26.21
N GLY A 422 11.73 -9.81 -25.06
CA GLY A 422 12.64 -9.15 -24.13
C GLY A 422 12.04 -7.95 -23.39
N LEU A 423 10.74 -7.97 -23.09
CA LEU A 423 10.10 -6.97 -22.24
C LEU A 423 10.87 -6.82 -20.92
N ASN A 424 11.38 -5.62 -20.66
CA ASN A 424 12.15 -5.36 -19.45
C ASN A 424 11.23 -5.44 -18.23
N PHE A 425 11.78 -5.89 -17.10
CA PHE A 425 11.01 -5.96 -15.87
C PHE A 425 10.94 -4.62 -15.15
N SER A 426 9.85 -4.41 -14.41
CA SER A 426 9.44 -3.14 -13.81
C SER A 426 10.44 -2.48 -12.86
N ASP A 427 11.32 -3.23 -12.19
CA ASP A 427 12.39 -2.64 -11.35
C ASP A 427 13.49 -1.95 -12.20
N ALA A 428 13.67 -2.35 -13.45
CA ALA A 428 14.79 -1.91 -14.29
C ALA A 428 14.37 -0.94 -15.42
N SER A 429 13.07 -0.84 -15.70
CA SER A 429 12.54 -0.07 -16.82
C SER A 429 11.10 0.38 -16.55
N ASP A 430 10.70 1.50 -17.16
CA ASP A 430 9.34 2.03 -17.18
C ASP A 430 8.50 1.45 -18.33
N GLU A 431 8.97 0.39 -18.98
CA GLU A 431 8.35 -0.22 -20.15
C GLU A 431 6.99 -0.87 -19.82
N VAL A 432 5.91 -0.25 -20.32
CA VAL A 432 4.53 -0.72 -20.22
C VAL A 432 3.89 -0.67 -21.60
N TYR A 433 3.10 -1.68 -21.94
CA TYR A 433 2.30 -1.69 -23.16
C TYR A 433 0.81 -1.53 -22.87
N ARG A 434 0.08 -0.92 -23.80
CA ARG A 434 -1.37 -0.74 -23.73
C ARG A 434 -2.05 -1.38 -24.94
N ILE A 435 -3.14 -2.11 -24.71
CA ILE A 435 -4.04 -2.59 -25.76
C ILE A 435 -5.41 -1.94 -25.55
N ASN A 436 -5.85 -1.15 -26.53
CA ASN A 436 -7.15 -0.49 -26.48
C ASN A 436 -8.28 -1.46 -26.82
N THR A 437 -9.44 -1.26 -26.19
CA THR A 437 -10.69 -1.92 -26.58
C THR A 437 -11.56 -0.97 -27.43
N PRO A 438 -12.74 -1.40 -27.94
CA PRO A 438 -13.69 -0.49 -28.56
C PRO A 438 -14.27 0.57 -27.60
N ASP A 439 -14.25 0.30 -26.29
CA ASP A 439 -14.65 1.26 -25.27
C ASP A 439 -13.43 2.12 -24.89
N PRO A 440 -13.47 3.44 -25.07
CA PRO A 440 -12.32 4.31 -24.79
C PRO A 440 -11.90 4.33 -23.31
N ASP A 441 -12.82 4.02 -22.40
CA ASP A 441 -12.57 3.97 -20.95
C ASP A 441 -12.02 2.60 -20.52
N GLU A 442 -11.98 1.61 -21.43
CA GLU A 442 -11.58 0.24 -21.12
C GLU A 442 -10.38 -0.22 -21.97
N TYR A 443 -9.34 -0.72 -21.30
CA TYR A 443 -8.11 -1.13 -21.97
C TYR A 443 -7.28 -2.08 -21.10
N PHE A 444 -6.32 -2.77 -21.73
CA PHE A 444 -5.38 -3.63 -21.04
C PHE A 444 -4.01 -2.96 -20.92
N LEU A 445 -3.38 -3.09 -19.75
CA LEU A 445 -1.97 -2.74 -19.55
C LEU A 445 -1.13 -3.99 -19.30
N LEU A 446 0.06 -4.02 -19.88
CA LEU A 446 0.97 -5.14 -19.80
C LEU A 446 2.31 -4.67 -19.21
N GLU A 447 2.76 -5.34 -18.16
CA GLU A 447 4.10 -5.14 -17.59
C GLU A 447 4.74 -6.47 -17.20
N ASN A 448 6.07 -6.54 -17.19
CA ASN A 448 6.80 -7.72 -16.72
C ASN A 448 7.22 -7.51 -15.26
N ARG A 449 6.69 -8.33 -14.35
CA ARG A 449 7.00 -8.27 -12.92
C ARG A 449 7.86 -9.47 -12.54
N GLN A 450 8.96 -9.21 -11.84
CA GLN A 450 9.92 -10.22 -11.41
C GLN A 450 10.16 -10.08 -9.91
N LYS A 451 10.50 -11.17 -9.24
CA LYS A 451 10.77 -11.19 -7.78
C LYS A 451 12.17 -10.65 -7.46
N THR A 452 12.37 -9.37 -7.77
CA THR A 452 13.59 -8.59 -7.55
C THR A 452 13.21 -7.26 -6.89
N GLY A 453 14.19 -6.52 -6.38
CA GLY A 453 13.97 -5.15 -5.87
C GLY A 453 12.81 -5.06 -4.89
N TRP A 454 11.92 -4.11 -5.13
CA TRP A 454 10.70 -3.88 -4.33
C TRP A 454 9.66 -4.99 -4.51
N ASP A 455 9.77 -5.78 -5.57
CA ASP A 455 8.89 -6.90 -5.86
C ASP A 455 9.41 -8.25 -5.38
N THR A 456 10.51 -8.31 -4.64
CA THR A 456 11.09 -9.57 -4.15
C THR A 456 10.06 -10.45 -3.39
N ASN A 457 9.05 -9.83 -2.78
CA ASN A 457 8.03 -10.49 -1.96
C ASN A 457 6.63 -10.56 -2.59
N ILE A 458 6.48 -10.26 -3.88
CA ILE A 458 5.21 -10.54 -4.58
C ILE A 458 5.00 -12.07 -4.75
N PRO A 459 3.76 -12.54 -4.93
CA PRO A 459 3.47 -13.98 -4.94
C PRO A 459 4.17 -14.78 -6.04
N GLY A 460 4.31 -14.21 -7.25
CA GLY A 460 4.84 -14.87 -8.45
C GLY A 460 5.63 -13.92 -9.37
N ALA A 461 6.05 -14.40 -10.53
CA ALA A 461 6.77 -13.60 -11.53
C ALA A 461 6.25 -13.93 -12.92
N GLY A 462 6.24 -12.96 -13.82
CA GLY A 462 5.74 -13.13 -15.17
C GLY A 462 5.19 -11.85 -15.78
N LEU A 463 4.46 -12.02 -16.89
CA LEU A 463 3.69 -10.98 -17.51
C LEU A 463 2.42 -10.74 -16.69
N VAL A 464 2.21 -9.49 -16.30
CA VAL A 464 0.99 -9.01 -15.66
C VAL A 464 0.11 -8.40 -16.74
N ILE A 465 -1.17 -8.72 -16.69
CA ILE A 465 -2.19 -8.12 -17.54
C ILE A 465 -3.20 -7.44 -16.61
N TYR A 466 -3.23 -6.12 -16.63
CA TYR A 466 -4.24 -5.35 -15.95
C TYR A 466 -5.39 -5.05 -16.91
N HIS A 467 -6.63 -5.20 -16.44
CA HIS A 467 -7.82 -4.74 -17.14
C HIS A 467 -8.30 -3.45 -16.48
N ILE A 468 -8.34 -2.37 -17.23
CA ILE A 468 -8.66 -1.03 -16.73
C ILE A 468 -10.06 -0.66 -17.19
N ASP A 469 -10.86 -0.09 -16.29
CA ASP A 469 -12.16 0.53 -16.58
C ASP A 469 -12.26 1.92 -15.92
N GLU A 470 -11.82 2.96 -16.64
CA GLU A 470 -11.80 4.35 -16.16
C GLU A 470 -13.20 4.99 -16.07
N SER A 471 -14.27 4.27 -16.44
CA SER A 471 -15.64 4.69 -16.13
C SER A 471 -15.98 4.46 -14.64
N GLN A 472 -15.18 3.65 -13.97
CA GLN A 472 -15.25 3.38 -12.54
C GLN A 472 -14.30 4.30 -11.78
N ASN A 473 -14.44 4.36 -10.47
CA ASN A 473 -13.66 5.28 -9.65
C ASN A 473 -13.01 4.60 -8.43
N SER A 474 -13.19 3.28 -8.29
CA SER A 474 -12.57 2.43 -7.27
C SER A 474 -12.67 0.96 -7.70
N ASN A 475 -12.08 0.07 -6.90
CA ASN A 475 -12.19 -1.38 -7.03
C ASN A 475 -13.34 -2.00 -6.22
N ALA A 476 -14.30 -1.19 -5.76
CA ALA A 476 -15.41 -1.64 -4.89
C ALA A 476 -16.59 -2.28 -5.66
N ASN A 477 -16.43 -2.56 -6.94
CA ASN A 477 -17.42 -3.26 -7.76
C ASN A 477 -16.73 -4.42 -8.44
N GLU A 478 -16.91 -5.62 -7.89
CA GLU A 478 -16.22 -6.84 -8.33
C GLU A 478 -16.51 -7.21 -9.78
N ASN A 479 -17.61 -6.69 -10.35
CA ASN A 479 -17.98 -6.96 -11.73
C ASN A 479 -17.33 -5.98 -12.72
N ARG A 480 -16.89 -4.81 -12.23
CA ARG A 480 -16.26 -3.72 -12.98
C ARG A 480 -15.32 -2.95 -12.05
N PRO A 481 -14.17 -3.51 -11.67
CA PRO A 481 -13.16 -2.77 -10.93
C PRO A 481 -12.51 -1.70 -11.81
N LEU A 482 -12.02 -0.61 -11.21
CA LEU A 482 -11.21 0.39 -11.92
C LEU A 482 -9.91 -0.23 -12.47
N VAL A 483 -9.25 -1.08 -11.67
CA VAL A 483 -8.05 -1.83 -12.07
C VAL A 483 -8.19 -3.27 -11.61
N ASP A 484 -8.36 -4.19 -12.56
CA ASP A 484 -8.36 -5.63 -12.34
C ASP A 484 -7.01 -6.27 -12.66
N LEU A 485 -6.75 -7.43 -12.07
CA LEU A 485 -5.69 -8.33 -12.49
C LEU A 485 -6.32 -9.52 -13.22
N GLU A 486 -6.01 -9.66 -14.51
CA GLU A 486 -6.41 -10.86 -15.27
C GLU A 486 -5.52 -12.03 -14.82
N GLN A 487 -5.98 -12.79 -13.83
CA GLN A 487 -5.19 -13.87 -13.23
C GLN A 487 -5.15 -15.10 -14.13
N ALA A 488 -3.95 -15.53 -14.53
CA ALA A 488 -3.75 -16.58 -15.54
C ALA A 488 -4.36 -17.94 -15.17
N ASP A 489 -4.63 -18.21 -13.90
CA ASP A 489 -5.30 -19.42 -13.42
C ASP A 489 -6.84 -19.28 -13.30
N GLY A 490 -7.37 -18.07 -13.46
CA GLY A 490 -8.79 -17.74 -13.31
C GLY A 490 -9.31 -17.74 -11.87
N ASN A 491 -8.43 -17.66 -10.86
CA ASN A 491 -8.80 -17.77 -9.45
C ASN A 491 -8.79 -16.43 -8.69
N SER A 492 -9.86 -15.65 -8.83
CA SER A 492 -10.02 -14.34 -8.16
C SER A 492 -10.40 -14.38 -6.68
N ASN A 493 -10.37 -15.56 -6.05
CA ASN A 493 -10.80 -15.74 -4.65
C ASN A 493 -9.63 -15.70 -3.64
N ASN A 494 -8.52 -15.06 -3.98
CA ASN A 494 -7.33 -14.96 -3.13
C ASN A 494 -6.73 -13.54 -3.16
N SER A 495 -5.72 -13.29 -2.34
CA SER A 495 -4.94 -12.04 -2.34
C SER A 495 -3.71 -12.11 -3.26
N GLY A 496 -3.62 -13.13 -4.10
CA GLY A 496 -2.58 -13.39 -5.08
C GLY A 496 -1.73 -14.62 -4.78
N ASP A 497 -1.45 -15.41 -5.82
CA ASP A 497 -0.60 -16.59 -5.73
C ASP A 497 0.34 -16.78 -6.95
N THR A 498 0.99 -17.93 -7.06
CA THR A 498 1.98 -18.17 -8.13
C THR A 498 1.35 -18.41 -9.51
N GLY A 499 0.04 -18.63 -9.58
CA GLY A 499 -0.74 -18.89 -10.78
C GLY A 499 -1.28 -17.62 -11.45
N ASP A 500 -1.27 -16.46 -10.77
CA ASP A 500 -1.89 -15.24 -11.26
C ASP A 500 -1.19 -14.62 -12.50
N LEU A 501 0.13 -14.62 -12.55
CA LEU A 501 0.87 -13.99 -13.66
C LEU A 501 1.06 -14.97 -14.81
N PHE A 502 1.24 -14.47 -16.04
CA PHE A 502 1.48 -15.33 -17.20
C PHE A 502 2.99 -15.66 -17.36
N PRO A 503 3.39 -16.93 -17.54
CA PRO A 503 2.53 -18.11 -17.59
C PRO A 503 2.22 -18.72 -16.22
N GLY A 504 2.88 -18.25 -15.16
CA GLY A 504 2.60 -18.64 -13.78
C GLY A 504 2.88 -20.11 -13.51
N SER A 505 2.43 -20.59 -12.35
CA SER A 505 2.56 -21.99 -11.95
C SER A 505 1.64 -22.93 -12.72
N THR A 506 0.59 -22.41 -13.38
CA THR A 506 -0.33 -23.17 -14.23
C THR A 506 0.18 -23.37 -15.65
N GLY A 507 1.17 -22.58 -16.09
CA GLY A 507 1.72 -22.64 -17.44
C GLY A 507 0.81 -22.04 -18.50
N ASN A 508 -0.18 -21.22 -18.13
CA ASN A 508 -1.09 -20.59 -19.09
C ASN A 508 -0.36 -19.48 -19.86
N THR A 509 -0.02 -19.72 -21.13
CA THR A 509 0.69 -18.76 -21.99
C THR A 509 -0.24 -17.96 -22.90
N SER A 510 -1.56 -18.06 -22.73
CA SER A 510 -2.53 -17.51 -23.67
C SER A 510 -3.57 -16.60 -23.01
N PHE A 511 -3.78 -15.43 -23.59
CA PHE A 511 -4.86 -14.52 -23.23
C PHE A 511 -5.57 -14.04 -24.50
N SER A 512 -6.88 -14.33 -24.61
CA SER A 512 -7.73 -13.98 -25.74
C SER A 512 -9.21 -13.93 -25.34
N CYS A 513 -10.08 -13.47 -26.23
CA CYS A 513 -11.54 -13.47 -26.05
C CYS A 513 -12.15 -14.86 -25.83
N ALA A 514 -11.40 -15.95 -26.07
CA ALA A 514 -11.83 -17.33 -25.93
C ALA A 514 -11.17 -18.10 -24.75
N THR A 515 -10.28 -17.45 -23.99
CA THR A 515 -9.59 -18.08 -22.84
C THR A 515 -10.36 -17.81 -21.53
N VAL A 516 -9.87 -18.35 -20.41
CA VAL A 516 -10.26 -17.93 -19.06
C VAL A 516 -8.96 -17.70 -18.30
N PRO A 517 -8.64 -16.48 -17.86
CA PRO A 517 -9.37 -15.22 -18.11
C PRO A 517 -9.39 -14.83 -19.60
N ASN A 518 -10.21 -13.84 -19.98
CA ASN A 518 -10.43 -13.45 -21.37
C ASN A 518 -10.22 -11.96 -21.62
N SER A 519 -9.97 -11.59 -22.88
CA SER A 519 -9.75 -10.21 -23.31
C SER A 519 -11.02 -9.47 -23.75
N ASN A 520 -12.21 -9.90 -23.32
CA ASN A 520 -13.45 -9.20 -23.64
C ASN A 520 -13.65 -8.02 -22.69
N THR A 521 -14.39 -7.02 -23.15
CA THR A 521 -14.88 -5.93 -22.31
C THR A 521 -15.93 -6.42 -21.30
N TYR A 522 -16.09 -5.71 -20.18
CA TYR A 522 -17.12 -5.99 -19.16
C TYR A 522 -18.56 -5.90 -19.72
N SER A 523 -18.76 -5.12 -20.78
CA SER A 523 -20.03 -5.06 -21.52
C SER A 523 -20.29 -6.28 -22.44
N ASN A 524 -19.39 -7.27 -22.45
CA ASN A 524 -19.36 -8.43 -23.35
C ASN A 524 -19.31 -8.03 -24.83
N PHE A 525 -18.71 -6.88 -25.14
CA PHE A 525 -18.62 -6.36 -26.49
C PHE A 525 -17.17 -6.43 -27.00
N SER A 526 -16.79 -7.59 -27.52
CA SER A 526 -15.58 -7.70 -28.34
C SER A 526 -15.94 -8.30 -29.69
N PRO A 527 -16.00 -7.48 -30.76
CA PRO A 527 -16.03 -8.01 -32.11
C PRO A 527 -14.82 -8.93 -32.28
N THR A 528 -15.01 -10.14 -32.82
CA THR A 528 -13.91 -11.09 -33.06
C THR A 528 -12.76 -10.52 -33.91
N SER A 529 -12.99 -9.41 -34.62
CA SER A 529 -12.00 -8.64 -35.36
C SER A 529 -11.11 -7.71 -34.51
N MET A 530 -11.35 -7.61 -33.20
CA MET A 530 -10.63 -6.73 -32.27
C MET A 530 -10.11 -7.46 -31.02
N CYS A 531 -10.20 -8.78 -30.98
CA CYS A 531 -9.80 -9.64 -29.86
C CYS A 531 -8.28 -9.55 -29.62
N PRO A 532 -7.81 -8.89 -28.54
CA PRO A 532 -6.41 -8.95 -28.16
C PRO A 532 -6.03 -10.40 -27.93
N THR A 533 -5.01 -10.88 -28.65
CA THR A 533 -4.48 -12.24 -28.47
C THR A 533 -3.01 -12.13 -28.11
N LEU A 534 -2.66 -12.57 -26.92
CA LEU A 534 -1.29 -12.67 -26.44
C LEU A 534 -0.92 -14.15 -26.34
N LEU A 535 0.24 -14.48 -26.89
CA LEU A 535 0.88 -15.79 -26.80
C LEU A 535 2.31 -15.56 -26.32
N GLN A 536 2.64 -16.09 -25.14
CA GLN A 536 3.97 -15.97 -24.53
C GLN A 536 4.87 -17.18 -24.84
#